data_AF-A0A924B082-F1
#
_entry.id   AF-A0A924B082-F1
#
_cell.length_a   1.000
_cell.length_b   1.000
_cell.length_c   1.000
_cell.angle_alpha   90.00
_cell.angle_beta   90.00
_cell.angle_gamma   90.00
#
_symmetry.space_group_name_H-M   'P 1'
#
loop_
_entity.id
_entity.type
_entity.pdbx_description
1 polymer ?
#
loop_
_entity_poly.entity_id
_entity_poly.type
_entity_poly.pdbx_seq_one_letter_code
_entity_poly.pdbx_strand_id
1 'polypeptide(L)'
;ESPMFHAKTFVELNGCLKSVFGPNNVHTMLFHATTYPSGMWSLQMGVKGQYNPVQDIKKDQVQKFVSTLTGDNVLKYYNEDLHSAAFSLPTFVKQMLNS
;
A
#
# COMPACT_ATOMS: atom_id res chain seq x y z
N GLU A 1 -7.19 4.51 -5.20
CA GLU A 1 -8.05 4.34 -6.40
C GLU A 1 -7.88 2.93 -6.97
N SER A 2 -8.92 2.28 -7.49
CA SER A 2 -8.78 0.93 -8.09
C SER A 2 -8.01 0.98 -9.41
N PRO A 3 -6.93 0.19 -9.56
CA PRO A 3 -6.26 0.01 -10.83
C PRO A 3 -7.15 -0.61 -11.92
N MET A 4 -8.22 -1.33 -11.52
CA MET A 4 -9.08 -2.07 -12.44
C MET A 4 -10.29 -1.26 -12.92
N PHE A 5 -10.76 -0.28 -12.14
CA PHE A 5 -11.98 0.46 -12.44
C PHE A 5 -11.73 1.90 -12.88
N HIS A 6 -10.76 2.58 -12.26
CA HIS A 6 -10.39 3.97 -12.55
C HIS A 6 -8.89 4.07 -12.84
N ALA A 7 -8.44 3.25 -13.80
CA ALA A 7 -7.03 3.11 -14.19
C ALA A 7 -6.34 4.45 -14.48
N LYS A 8 -7.00 5.33 -15.24
CA LYS A 8 -6.46 6.66 -15.59
C LYS A 8 -6.18 7.50 -14.34
N THR A 9 -7.19 7.66 -13.48
CA THR A 9 -7.08 8.40 -12.22
C THR A 9 -6.00 7.81 -11.30
N PHE A 10 -5.91 6.48 -11.24
CA PHE A 10 -4.87 5.79 -10.47
C PHE A 10 -3.44 6.15 -10.93
N VAL A 11 -3.20 6.19 -12.24
CA VAL A 11 -1.89 6.56 -12.82
C VAL A 11 -1.60 8.06 -12.65
N GLU A 12 -2.58 8.92 -12.93
CA GLU A 12 -2.44 10.38 -12.80
C GLU A 12 -2.12 10.80 -11.35
N LEU A 13 -2.81 10.19 -10.37
CA LEU A 13 -2.53 10.43 -8.95
C LEU A 13 -1.10 10.01 -8.58
N ASN A 14 -0.61 8.91 -9.14
CA ASN A 14 0.75 8.44 -8.89
C ASN A 14 1.79 9.42 -9.43
N GLY A 15 1.60 9.89 -10.67
CA GLY A 15 2.47 10.91 -11.27
C GLY A 15 2.47 12.21 -10.48
N CYS A 16 1.31 12.65 -10.02
CA CYS A 16 1.17 13.83 -9.16
C CYS A 16 1.93 13.68 -7.83
N LEU A 17 1.82 12.53 -7.17
CA LEU A 17 2.59 12.28 -5.95
C LEU A 17 4.09 12.24 -6.22
N LYS A 18 4.53 11.62 -7.32
CA LYS A 18 5.95 11.54 -7.70
C LYS A 18 6.55 12.92 -7.96
N SER A 19 5.78 13.88 -8.48
CA SER A 19 6.26 15.25 -8.69
C SER A 19 6.48 16.03 -7.38
N VAL A 20 5.76 15.68 -6.31
CA VAL A 20 5.86 16.34 -5.00
C VAL A 20 6.88 15.66 -4.09
N PHE A 21 6.89 14.32 -4.03
CA PHE A 21 7.71 13.55 -3.09
C PHE A 21 9.00 12.98 -3.72
N GLY A 22 9.08 12.97 -5.05
CA GLY A 22 10.14 12.31 -5.81
C GLY A 22 9.78 10.87 -6.18
N PRO A 23 10.27 10.36 -7.32
CA PRO A 23 9.86 9.06 -7.87
C PRO A 23 10.18 7.87 -6.96
N ASN A 24 11.23 7.96 -6.16
CA ASN A 24 11.67 6.89 -5.25
C ASN A 24 10.95 6.90 -3.89
N ASN A 25 10.13 7.92 -3.62
CA ASN A 25 9.47 8.11 -2.32
C ASN A 25 7.95 7.93 -2.39
N VAL A 26 7.44 7.38 -3.49
CA VAL A 26 6.03 7.06 -3.67
C VAL A 26 5.88 5.55 -3.73
N HIS A 27 5.15 5.00 -2.77
CA HIS A 27 4.96 3.56 -2.61
C HIS A 27 3.48 3.23 -2.79
N THR A 28 3.19 2.41 -3.81
CA THR A 28 1.83 1.91 -4.03
C THR A 28 1.64 0.61 -3.28
N MET A 29 0.53 0.50 -2.56
CA MET A 29 0.07 -0.73 -1.92
C MET A 29 -1.32 -1.12 -2.42
N LEU A 30 -1.59 -2.42 -2.45
CA LEU A 30 -2.89 -3.00 -2.75
C LEU A 30 -3.47 -3.68 -1.51
N PHE A 31 -4.79 -3.60 -1.41
CA PHE A 31 -5.55 -4.27 -0.36
C PHE A 31 -6.91 -4.71 -0.89
N HIS A 32 -7.53 -5.63 -0.16
CA HIS A 32 -8.84 -6.16 -0.50
C HIS A 32 -9.94 -5.40 0.24
N ALA A 33 -10.85 -4.80 -0.52
CA ALA A 33 -12.06 -4.16 -0.01
C ALA A 33 -13.26 -4.80 -0.71
N THR A 34 -13.82 -5.85 -0.10
CA THR A 34 -14.76 -6.78 -0.76
C THR A 34 -16.07 -6.14 -1.22
N THR A 35 -16.44 -4.99 -0.65
CA THR A 35 -17.63 -4.24 -1.03
C THR A 35 -17.36 -3.13 -2.06
N TYR A 36 -16.09 -2.88 -2.41
CA TYR A 36 -15.71 -1.90 -3.42
C TYR A 36 -15.66 -2.56 -4.81
N PRO A 37 -15.89 -1.80 -5.90
CA PRO A 37 -15.78 -2.33 -7.25
C PRO A 37 -14.45 -3.06 -7.47
N SER A 38 -14.51 -4.25 -8.10
CA SER A 38 -13.40 -5.21 -8.32
C SER A 38 -12.83 -5.93 -7.09
N GLY A 39 -13.15 -5.49 -5.87
CA GLY A 39 -12.59 -6.05 -4.63
C GLY A 39 -11.10 -5.74 -4.38
N MET A 40 -10.38 -5.21 -5.38
CA MET A 40 -8.97 -4.80 -5.29
C MET A 40 -8.88 -3.28 -5.30
N TRP A 41 -8.30 -2.72 -4.24
CA TRP A 41 -8.12 -1.28 -4.11
C TRP A 41 -6.66 -0.92 -3.84
N SER A 42 -6.29 0.34 -4.08
CA SER A 42 -4.94 0.84 -3.81
C SER A 42 -4.91 2.03 -2.87
N LEU A 43 -3.81 2.13 -2.13
CA LEU A 43 -3.33 3.36 -1.50
C LEU A 43 -1.96 3.71 -2.10
N GLN A 44 -1.68 4.99 -2.25
CA GLN A 44 -0.39 5.50 -2.71
C GLN A 44 0.18 6.40 -1.62
N MET A 45 1.33 6.01 -1.08
CA MET A 45 1.97 6.66 0.06
C MET A 45 3.18 7.47 -0.41
N GLY A 46 3.13 8.79 -0.26
CA GLY A 46 4.28 9.66 -0.42
C GLY A 46 5.02 9.85 0.91
N VAL A 47 6.32 9.61 0.94
CA VAL A 47 7.15 9.75 2.15
C VAL A 47 8.12 10.92 2.00
N LYS A 48 8.28 11.71 3.06
CA LYS A 48 9.37 12.70 3.15
C LYS A 48 10.49 12.13 4.02
N GLY A 49 11.74 12.38 3.61
CA GLY A 49 12.92 11.87 4.31
C GLY A 49 13.39 10.53 3.74
N GLN A 50 13.97 9.70 4.61
CA GLN A 50 14.69 8.47 4.21
C GLN A 50 13.92 7.18 4.52
N TYR A 51 12.73 7.25 5.11
CA TYR A 51 11.97 6.07 5.50
C TYR A 51 11.38 5.38 4.26
N ASN A 52 11.61 4.07 4.13
CA ASN A 52 11.03 3.22 3.11
C ASN A 52 10.04 2.25 3.76
N PRO A 53 8.72 2.37 3.52
CA PRO A 53 7.71 1.55 4.18
C PRO A 53 7.78 0.06 3.81
N VAL A 54 8.48 -0.29 2.73
CA VAL A 54 8.68 -1.67 2.29
C VAL A 54 9.89 -2.30 2.98
N GLN A 55 10.96 -1.53 3.17
CA GLN A 55 12.26 -2.03 3.65
C GLN A 55 12.44 -1.83 5.16
N ASP A 56 11.96 -0.71 5.70
CA ASP A 56 12.23 -0.28 7.08
C ASP A 56 11.17 -0.76 8.07
N ILE A 57 10.25 -1.63 7.65
CA ILE A 57 9.27 -2.24 8.56
C ILE A 57 10.00 -3.05 9.65
N LYS A 58 9.73 -2.70 10.91
CA LYS A 58 10.21 -3.45 12.08
C LYS A 58 9.24 -4.58 12.38
N LYS A 59 9.29 -5.66 11.59
CA LYS A 59 8.33 -6.78 11.66
C LYS A 59 8.12 -7.31 13.08
N ASP A 60 9.20 -7.56 13.82
CA ASP A 60 9.12 -8.06 15.21
C ASP A 60 8.35 -7.10 16.14
N GLN A 61 8.50 -5.79 15.94
CA GLN A 61 7.77 -4.79 16.72
C GLN A 61 6.29 -4.76 16.35
N VAL A 62 5.97 -4.89 15.06
CA VAL A 62 4.59 -4.99 14.58
C VAL A 62 3.94 -6.26 15.12
N GLN A 63 4.58 -7.41 14.99
CA GLN A 63 4.09 -8.69 15.48
C GLN A 63 3.83 -8.63 16.99
N LYS A 64 4.79 -8.10 17.77
CA LYS A 64 4.63 -7.90 19.21
C LYS A 64 3.47 -6.96 19.55
N PHE A 65 3.29 -5.87 18.81
CA PHE A 65 2.17 -4.96 19.00
C PHE A 65 0.84 -5.67 18.72
N VAL A 66 0.72 -6.35 17.57
CA VAL A 66 -0.50 -7.09 17.19
C VAL A 66 -0.85 -8.15 18.24
N SER A 67 0.14 -8.89 18.76
CA SER A 67 -0.09 -9.91 19.78
C SER A 67 -0.55 -9.35 21.14
N THR A 68 -0.37 -8.05 21.40
CA THR A 68 -0.85 -7.40 22.64
C THR A 68 -2.30 -6.96 22.56
N LEU A 69 -2.89 -6.95 21.36
CA LEU A 69 -4.26 -6.51 21.14
C LEU A 69 -5.24 -7.62 21.51
N THR A 70 -6.21 -7.30 22.37
CA THR A 70 -7.23 -8.23 22.87
C THR A 70 -8.61 -7.59 22.87
N GLY A 71 -9.65 -8.42 22.99
CA GLY A 71 -11.04 -7.97 22.97
C GLY A 71 -11.40 -7.25 21.67
N ASP A 72 -12.02 -6.09 21.80
CA ASP A 72 -12.45 -5.28 20.65
C ASP A 72 -11.30 -4.61 19.88
N ASN A 73 -10.08 -4.60 20.45
CA ASN A 73 -8.92 -3.97 19.82
C ASN A 73 -8.18 -4.89 18.83
N VAL A 74 -8.60 -6.16 18.69
CA VAL A 74 -7.96 -7.11 17.78
C VAL A 74 -8.06 -6.63 16.33
N LEU A 75 -6.92 -6.56 15.63
CA LEU A 75 -6.91 -6.27 14.20
C LEU A 75 -7.47 -7.44 13.41
N LYS A 76 -8.47 -7.16 12.57
CA LYS A 76 -9.18 -8.19 11.78
C LYS A 76 -8.61 -8.40 10.37
N TYR A 77 -7.64 -7.57 9.97
CA TYR A 77 -7.11 -7.56 8.60
C TYR A 77 -5.58 -7.43 8.61
N TYR A 78 -5.07 -6.35 9.18
CA TYR A 78 -3.64 -6.04 9.17
C TYR A 78 -2.82 -6.96 10.06
N ASN A 79 -1.66 -7.38 9.55
CA ASN A 79 -0.55 -8.00 10.27
C ASN A 79 0.78 -7.67 9.56
N GLU A 80 1.91 -8.04 10.14
CA GLU A 80 3.27 -7.75 9.67
C GLU A 80 3.57 -8.32 8.27
N ASP A 81 3.02 -9.49 7.95
CA ASP A 81 3.19 -10.13 6.65
C ASP A 81 2.36 -9.42 5.60
N LEU A 82 1.10 -9.11 5.93
CA LEU A 82 0.20 -8.41 5.04
C LEU A 82 0.69 -7.00 4.72
N HIS A 83 1.33 -6.30 5.68
CA HIS A 83 1.98 -5.02 5.41
C HIS A 83 2.98 -5.14 4.26
N SER A 84 3.88 -6.14 4.33
CA SER A 84 4.91 -6.35 3.31
C SER A 84 4.30 -6.79 1.97
N ALA A 85 3.33 -7.70 2.03
CA ALA A 85 2.64 -8.22 0.86
C ALA A 85 1.83 -7.14 0.12
N ALA A 86 1.27 -6.15 0.84
CA ALA A 86 0.50 -5.07 0.24
C ALA A 86 1.32 -4.27 -0.79
N PHE A 87 2.63 -4.13 -0.62
CA PHE A 87 3.51 -3.46 -1.58
C PHE A 87 3.97 -4.34 -2.75
N SER A 88 3.62 -5.64 -2.74
CA SER A 88 3.95 -6.58 -3.81
C SER A 88 2.90 -6.51 -4.91
N LEU A 89 3.20 -5.74 -5.95
CA LEU A 89 2.25 -5.45 -7.03
C LEU A 89 2.22 -6.54 -8.10
N PRO A 90 1.03 -6.92 -8.63
CA PRO A 90 0.90 -7.70 -9.85
C PRO A 90 1.56 -7.00 -11.04
N THR A 91 1.97 -7.80 -12.04
CA THR A 91 2.70 -7.31 -13.22
C THR A 91 1.94 -6.20 -13.97
N PHE A 92 0.62 -6.32 -14.15
CA PHE A 92 -0.16 -5.31 -14.87
C PHE A 92 -0.14 -3.95 -14.15
N VAL A 93 -0.22 -3.93 -12.81
CA VAL A 93 -0.12 -2.69 -12.02
C VAL A 93 1.27 -2.08 -12.14
N LYS A 94 2.33 -2.90 -12.13
CA LYS A 94 3.71 -2.42 -12.34
C LYS A 94 3.86 -1.75 -13.71
N GLN A 95 3.29 -2.35 -14.75
CA GLN A 95 3.31 -1.78 -16.11
C GLN A 95 2.59 -0.43 -16.15
N MET A 96 1.41 -0.31 -15.53
CA MET A 96 0.66 0.94 -15.45
C MET A 96 1.45 2.07 -14.76
N LEU A 97 2.26 1.76 -13.74
CA LEU A 97 2.98 2.77 -12.95
C LEU A 97 4.39 3.11 -13.47
N ASN A 98 4.93 2.29 -14.37
CA ASN A 98 6.24 2.45 -15.01
C ASN A 98 6.13 2.98 -16.46
N SER A 99 4.92 3.32 -16.89
CA SER A 99 4.63 4.07 -18.12
C SER A 99 4.72 5.57 -17.83
#